data_AF-A0A9W9TSK5-F1
#
_entry.id   AF-A0A9W9TSK5-F1
#
_cell.length_a   1.000
_cell.length_b   1.000
_cell.length_c   1.000
_cell.angle_alpha   90.00
_cell.angle_beta   90.00
_cell.angle_gamma   90.00
#
_symmetry.space_group_name_H-M   'P 1'
#
loop_
_entity.id
_entity.type
_entity.pdbx_description
1 polymer ?
#
loop_
_entity_poly.entity_id
_entity_poly.type
_entity_poly.pdbx_seq_one_letter_code
_entity_poly.pdbx_strand_id
1 'polypeptide(L)'
;MSGTLPSSRADEVQSLLNAVEDLLIPFIRAADEPTVAAQKNGTNGTNGHSHGTSLVEYRKPEDLRDILNLEIPEKGRQQDGLIEVLQKVLKYSVNTWHQGFLDKLYASTNAPGVAAELILAALNTNVHVYQVSPALTVIEKYTGQRLAHLFGLNGPRAGGISVQGGSASNTTSIVIARNNLYPSTKEEGNGGYKFVLFTSAHGHYSVEKAAQMLGFGSKAVWAVPIDKYGRMVPSELEKLVQKAQNEGRTPFYVNATAGTTVMGSFDPFEEIAAICRKHNLWFHIDGSWGGSFVFSQRQRHKLAGSEKANSIAINPHKMLGVPVTCSFLLASDMRQFHKANTLPAGYLFHNEDTEAVANGNGHETELEVDSPEVWDLADLTLQCGRRADSLKLFLGWTYYGTEGYEQQIDAACDIAAHLASLVSKNPNFILVSENAPPCLQVCFYYAPGKEFVYPRESEVVSNEEQRGKNNSKVTEQITHAIVPKGFMVDFAPP
;
A
#
# COMPACT_ATOMS: atom_id res chain seq x y z
N MET A 1 42.98 -5.19 23.56
CA MET A 1 42.54 -6.59 23.40
C MET A 1 42.41 -6.85 21.92
N SER A 2 43.17 -7.81 21.39
CA SER A 2 43.14 -8.18 19.97
C SER A 2 41.85 -8.94 19.69
N GLY A 3 40.88 -8.29 19.06
CA GLY A 3 39.71 -8.98 18.52
C GLY A 3 40.17 -9.91 17.41
N THR A 4 40.12 -11.22 17.65
CA THR A 4 40.23 -12.24 16.60
C THR A 4 39.18 -11.94 15.54
N LEU A 5 39.63 -11.68 14.31
CA LEU A 5 38.75 -11.56 13.14
C LEU A 5 37.87 -12.84 13.05
N PRO A 6 36.59 -12.72 12.65
CA PRO A 6 35.74 -13.88 12.47
C PRO A 6 36.41 -14.89 11.52
N SER A 7 36.31 -16.18 11.85
CA SER A 7 36.94 -17.27 11.09
C SER A 7 36.41 -17.40 9.66
N SER A 8 35.21 -16.88 9.38
CA SER A 8 34.62 -16.76 8.04
C SER A 8 33.52 -15.70 7.99
N ARG A 9 33.11 -15.28 6.79
CA ARG A 9 31.93 -14.40 6.59
C ARG A 9 30.64 -15.02 7.15
N ALA A 10 30.52 -16.34 7.09
CA ALA A 10 29.36 -17.04 7.62
C ALA A 10 29.31 -16.95 9.15
N ASP A 11 30.45 -17.10 9.83
CA ASP A 11 30.54 -16.98 11.28
C ASP A 11 30.24 -15.54 11.74
N GLU A 12 30.70 -14.53 10.99
CA GLU A 12 30.37 -13.13 11.24
C GLU A 12 28.87 -12.88 11.13
N VAL A 13 28.24 -13.33 10.04
CA VAL A 13 26.79 -13.22 9.84
C VAL A 13 26.02 -13.95 10.95
N GLN A 14 26.43 -15.17 11.31
CA GLN A 14 25.78 -15.94 12.37
C GLN A 14 25.87 -15.21 13.72
N SER A 15 27.05 -14.72 14.09
CA SER A 15 27.26 -13.98 15.34
C SER A 15 26.36 -12.76 15.42
N LEU A 16 26.30 -11.97 14.34
CA LEU A 16 25.48 -10.76 14.29
C LEU A 16 23.98 -11.07 14.26
N LEU A 17 23.54 -12.10 13.53
CA LEU A 17 22.14 -12.50 13.50
C LEU A 17 21.65 -12.99 14.87
N ASN A 18 22.44 -13.80 15.57
CA ASN A 18 22.10 -14.24 16.94
C ASN A 18 21.95 -13.03 17.87
N ALA A 19 22.88 -12.07 17.82
CA ALA A 19 22.82 -10.88 18.65
C ALA A 19 21.63 -9.96 18.31
N VAL A 20 21.21 -9.92 17.05
CA VAL A 20 19.99 -9.22 16.61
C VAL A 20 18.74 -9.96 17.09
N GLU A 21 18.71 -11.29 17.00
CA GLU A 21 17.59 -12.12 17.47
C GLU A 21 17.33 -11.92 18.97
N ASP A 22 18.41 -11.87 19.78
CA ASP A 22 18.36 -11.59 21.22
C ASP A 22 17.70 -10.24 21.56
N LEU A 23 17.67 -9.29 20.60
CA LEU A 23 16.97 -8.00 20.74
C LEU A 23 15.55 -8.04 20.15
N LEU A 24 15.37 -8.63 18.97
CA LEU A 24 14.12 -8.62 18.24
C LEU A 24 13.04 -9.47 18.91
N ILE A 25 13.38 -10.66 19.41
CA ILE A 25 12.38 -11.56 19.99
C ILE A 25 11.75 -10.96 21.26
N PRO A 26 12.51 -10.39 22.22
CA PRO A 26 11.89 -9.66 23.33
C PRO A 26 11.05 -8.46 22.90
N PHE A 27 11.50 -7.70 21.89
CA PHE A 27 10.74 -6.56 21.37
C PHE A 27 9.38 -6.97 20.80
N ILE A 28 9.34 -8.04 20.01
CA ILE A 28 8.09 -8.60 19.46
C ILE A 28 7.24 -9.15 20.59
N ARG A 29 7.81 -9.94 21.52
CA ARG A 29 7.06 -10.52 22.64
C ARG A 29 6.43 -9.47 23.56
N ALA A 30 7.07 -8.32 23.73
CA ALA A 30 6.51 -7.22 24.52
C ALA A 30 5.20 -6.66 23.93
N ALA A 31 4.90 -6.90 22.65
CA ALA A 31 3.65 -6.49 22.02
C ALA A 31 2.44 -7.35 22.42
N ASP A 32 2.69 -8.57 22.94
CA ASP A 32 1.64 -9.49 23.40
C ASP A 32 1.21 -9.20 24.85
N GLU A 33 1.99 -8.41 25.59
CA GLU A 33 1.65 -8.02 26.95
C GLU A 33 0.43 -7.08 26.97
N PRO A 34 -0.55 -7.30 27.86
CA PRO A 34 -1.75 -6.49 27.90
C PRO A 34 -1.40 -5.03 28.23
N THR A 35 -2.01 -4.09 27.49
CA THR A 35 -1.95 -2.67 27.82
C THR A 35 -2.41 -2.46 29.26
N VAL A 36 -1.69 -1.60 29.99
CA VAL A 36 -1.78 -1.35 31.45
C VAL A 36 -3.21 -1.10 31.98
N ALA A 37 -4.21 -0.90 31.11
CA ALA A 37 -5.62 -0.94 31.47
C ALA A 37 -6.09 -2.25 32.13
N ALA A 38 -5.35 -3.37 32.00
CA ALA A 38 -5.65 -4.63 32.67
C ALA A 38 -5.15 -4.70 34.14
N GLN A 39 -4.28 -3.79 34.59
CA GLN A 39 -3.83 -3.72 35.99
C GLN A 39 -4.66 -2.71 36.80
N LYS A 40 -5.95 -3.00 36.97
CA LYS A 40 -6.69 -2.53 38.15
C LYS A 40 -6.99 -3.72 39.04
N ASN A 41 -6.01 -4.07 39.87
CA ASN A 41 -6.18 -4.57 41.23
C ASN A 41 -4.81 -4.76 41.87
N GLY A 42 -4.42 -3.86 42.79
CA GLY A 42 -3.36 -4.14 43.75
C GLY A 42 -2.32 -3.05 43.95
N THR A 43 -2.40 -2.42 45.13
CA THR A 43 -1.32 -1.83 45.94
C THR A 43 -0.70 -0.48 45.57
N ASN A 44 -0.96 0.48 46.47
CA ASN A 44 -0.13 1.65 46.74
C ASN A 44 1.33 1.25 46.99
N GLY A 45 2.27 1.84 46.27
CA GLY A 45 3.70 1.73 46.52
C GLY A 45 4.46 2.80 45.77
N THR A 46 5.00 3.75 46.51
CA THR A 46 5.89 4.82 46.05
C THR A 46 7.15 4.25 45.39
N ASN A 47 7.32 4.46 44.09
CA ASN A 47 8.59 4.74 43.41
C ASN A 47 8.31 5.18 41.96
N GLY A 48 8.76 6.38 41.62
CA GLY A 48 8.50 7.02 40.33
C GLY A 48 9.32 6.44 39.19
N HIS A 49 8.75 5.48 38.46
CA HIS A 49 8.96 5.28 37.03
C HIS A 49 7.60 4.97 36.42
N SER A 50 7.09 5.86 35.56
CA SER A 50 5.84 5.60 34.85
C SER A 50 6.01 4.34 34.01
N HIS A 51 5.29 3.26 34.34
CA HIS A 51 5.20 2.07 33.51
C HIS A 51 4.59 2.44 32.15
N GLY A 52 5.45 2.76 31.17
CA GLY A 52 5.05 3.03 29.79
C GLY A 52 4.60 1.75 29.09
N THR A 53 3.75 1.89 28.08
CA THR A 53 3.36 0.77 27.22
C THR A 53 4.48 0.40 26.25
N SER A 54 4.55 -0.86 25.81
CA SER A 54 5.50 -1.31 24.78
C SER A 54 5.23 -0.75 23.38
N LEU A 55 4.16 0.03 23.19
CA LEU A 55 3.80 0.65 21.92
C LEU A 55 4.84 1.66 21.41
N VAL A 56 5.22 2.65 22.22
CA VAL A 56 6.25 3.65 21.86
C VAL A 56 6.69 4.46 23.09
N GLU A 57 8.00 4.67 23.24
CA GLU A 57 8.54 5.69 24.15
C GLU A 57 8.67 7.03 23.41
N TYR A 58 7.55 7.76 23.29
CA TYR A 58 7.53 9.00 22.53
C TYR A 58 8.47 10.06 23.11
N ARG A 59 9.19 10.72 22.20
CA ARG A 59 10.12 11.82 22.45
C ARG A 59 10.00 12.79 21.28
N LYS A 60 10.22 14.09 21.53
CA LYS A 60 10.24 15.08 20.45
C LYS A 60 11.48 14.87 19.57
N PRO A 61 11.48 15.33 18.31
CA PRO A 61 12.63 15.18 17.42
C PRO A 61 13.93 15.73 17.99
N GLU A 62 13.88 16.84 18.73
CA GLU A 62 15.05 17.45 19.36
C GLU A 62 15.62 16.56 20.47
N ASP A 63 14.76 16.05 21.35
CA ASP A 63 15.16 15.13 22.43
C ASP A 63 15.71 13.81 21.84
N LEU A 64 15.09 13.26 20.79
CA LEU A 64 15.56 12.05 20.13
C LEU A 64 16.93 12.23 19.50
N ARG A 65 17.21 13.39 18.91
CA ARG A 65 18.53 13.67 18.32
C ARG A 65 19.62 13.54 19.37
N ASP A 66 19.40 14.12 20.55
CA ASP A 66 20.35 14.09 21.65
C ASP A 66 20.46 12.67 22.25
N ILE A 67 19.34 11.98 22.43
CA ILE A 67 19.29 10.60 22.96
C ILE A 67 19.98 9.61 22.03
N LEU A 68 19.72 9.69 20.72
CA LEU A 68 20.27 8.76 19.74
C LEU A 68 21.78 8.97 19.57
N ASN A 69 22.25 10.22 19.69
CA ASN A 69 23.65 10.61 19.54
C ASN A 69 24.30 9.98 18.30
N LEU A 70 23.74 10.26 17.12
CA LEU A 70 24.00 9.60 15.83
C LEU A 70 25.36 9.99 15.21
N GLU A 71 26.45 9.86 15.95
CA GLU A 71 27.81 10.05 15.42
C GLU A 71 28.22 8.85 14.54
N ILE A 72 28.59 9.13 13.29
CA ILE A 72 29.19 8.13 12.40
C ILE A 72 30.67 8.04 12.73
N PRO A 73 31.17 6.90 13.26
CA PRO A 73 32.54 6.83 13.76
C PRO A 73 33.56 6.66 12.62
N GLU A 74 34.72 7.31 12.72
CA GLU A 74 35.84 7.08 11.79
C GLU A 74 36.44 5.67 11.94
N LYS A 75 36.40 5.11 13.14
CA LYS A 75 36.84 3.74 13.44
C LYS A 75 35.63 2.88 13.77
N GLY A 76 35.50 1.74 13.08
CA GLY A 76 34.41 0.80 13.31
C GLY A 76 34.35 0.33 14.77
N ARG A 77 33.14 0.37 15.34
CA ARG A 77 32.86 -0.06 16.73
C ARG A 77 32.45 -1.54 16.83
N GLN A 78 32.55 -2.28 15.73
CA GLN A 78 32.24 -3.72 15.63
C GLN A 78 30.83 -4.05 16.17
N GLN A 79 30.62 -5.29 16.65
CA GLN A 79 29.33 -5.76 17.14
C GLN A 79 28.77 -4.90 18.28
N ASP A 80 29.60 -4.46 19.24
CA ASP A 80 29.14 -3.68 20.39
C ASP A 80 28.49 -2.36 19.97
N GLY A 81 29.10 -1.63 19.03
CA GLY A 81 28.53 -0.39 18.51
C GLY A 81 27.25 -0.59 17.72
N LEU A 82 27.14 -1.70 16.97
CA LEU A 82 25.91 -2.05 16.27
C LEU A 82 24.77 -2.31 17.26
N ILE A 83 25.03 -3.12 18.29
CA ILE A 83 24.03 -3.49 19.30
C ILE A 83 23.55 -2.26 20.09
N GLU A 84 24.45 -1.35 20.46
CA GLU A 84 24.09 -0.09 21.12
C GLU A 84 23.08 0.72 20.28
N VAL A 85 23.33 0.83 18.97
CA VAL A 85 22.43 1.55 18.06
C VAL A 85 21.09 0.82 17.91
N LEU A 86 21.10 -0.50 17.73
CA LEU A 86 19.89 -1.30 17.59
C LEU A 86 18.99 -1.23 18.82
N GLN A 87 19.57 -1.26 20.03
CA GLN A 87 18.82 -1.08 21.27
C GLN A 87 18.09 0.27 21.32
N LYS A 88 18.77 1.36 20.92
CA LYS A 88 18.15 2.70 20.86
C LYS A 88 17.06 2.75 19.80
N VAL A 89 17.31 2.20 18.61
CA VAL A 89 16.33 2.15 17.52
C VAL A 89 15.06 1.41 17.98
N LEU A 90 15.19 0.21 18.56
CA LEU A 90 14.04 -0.55 19.04
C LEU A 90 13.30 0.17 20.17
N LYS A 91 14.02 0.75 21.13
CA LYS A 91 13.42 1.44 22.28
C LYS A 91 12.56 2.65 21.89
N TYR A 92 13.02 3.44 20.92
CA TYR A 92 12.37 4.70 20.53
C TYR A 92 11.54 4.58 19.24
N SER A 93 11.46 3.40 18.64
CA SER A 93 10.55 3.13 17.52
C SER A 93 9.17 2.73 18.00
N VAL A 94 8.15 2.99 17.18
CA VAL A 94 6.83 2.42 17.39
C VAL A 94 6.90 0.91 17.18
N ASN A 95 6.44 0.14 18.17
CA ASN A 95 6.26 -1.29 18.04
C ASN A 95 4.96 -1.59 17.30
N THR A 96 5.06 -1.76 15.99
CA THR A 96 3.89 -1.99 15.13
C THR A 96 3.25 -3.36 15.32
N TRP A 97 3.88 -4.29 16.05
CA TRP A 97 3.29 -5.56 16.48
C TRP A 97 2.25 -5.38 17.59
N HIS A 98 2.31 -4.26 18.31
CA HIS A 98 1.46 -3.98 19.45
C HIS A 98 -0.01 -3.88 19.05
N GLN A 99 -0.90 -4.59 19.77
CA GLN A 99 -2.33 -4.69 19.44
C GLN A 99 -3.07 -3.35 19.43
N GLY A 100 -2.56 -2.36 20.16
CA GLY A 100 -3.09 -1.00 20.16
C GLY A 100 -2.61 -0.10 19.01
N PHE A 101 -1.76 -0.59 18.11
CA PHE A 101 -1.36 0.13 16.90
C PHE A 101 -2.44 -0.02 15.81
N LEU A 102 -3.28 0.99 15.66
CA LEU A 102 -4.41 1.06 14.72
C LEU A 102 -4.33 2.33 13.84
N ASP A 103 -3.13 2.91 13.76
CA ASP A 103 -2.89 4.26 13.27
C ASP A 103 -2.75 4.36 11.76
N LYS A 104 -2.46 3.25 11.08
CA LYS A 104 -2.18 3.22 9.65
C LYS A 104 -2.82 2.00 9.01
N LEU A 105 -2.89 1.99 7.67
CA LEU A 105 -3.42 0.86 6.89
C LEU A 105 -2.43 -0.31 6.77
N TYR A 106 -1.62 -0.50 7.80
CA TYR A 106 -0.79 -1.66 8.07
C TYR A 106 -0.71 -1.76 9.59
N ALA A 107 -0.69 -2.98 10.12
CA ALA A 107 -0.50 -3.23 11.54
C ALA A 107 0.05 -4.63 11.69
N SER A 108 1.05 -4.78 12.56
CA SER A 108 1.91 -5.96 12.64
C SER A 108 2.55 -6.31 11.29
N THR A 109 3.65 -7.07 11.32
CA THR A 109 4.00 -7.87 10.14
C THR A 109 3.73 -9.34 10.45
N ASN A 110 4.10 -10.24 9.54
CA ASN A 110 3.95 -11.67 9.72
C ASN A 110 5.33 -12.36 9.83
N ALA A 111 5.40 -13.40 10.66
CA ALA A 111 6.61 -14.17 10.88
C ALA A 111 7.27 -14.72 9.58
N PRO A 112 6.53 -15.33 8.62
CA PRO A 112 7.15 -15.78 7.36
C PRO A 112 7.73 -14.61 6.54
N GLY A 113 7.16 -13.41 6.64
CA GLY A 113 7.68 -12.21 6.02
C GLY A 113 9.00 -11.75 6.63
N VAL A 114 9.14 -11.79 7.96
CA VAL A 114 10.42 -11.51 8.63
C VAL A 114 11.50 -12.49 8.18
N ALA A 115 11.16 -13.79 8.09
CA ALA A 115 12.07 -14.79 7.54
C ALA A 115 12.43 -14.52 6.07
N ALA A 116 11.47 -14.07 5.26
CA ALA A 116 11.71 -13.69 3.87
C ALA A 116 12.70 -12.51 3.77
N GLU A 117 12.63 -11.52 4.66
CA GLU A 117 13.57 -10.39 4.70
C GLU A 117 15.02 -10.86 4.90
N LEU A 118 15.25 -11.87 5.76
CA LEU A 118 16.58 -12.47 5.96
C LEU A 118 17.10 -13.16 4.69
N ILE A 119 16.24 -13.93 4.01
CA ILE A 119 16.60 -14.61 2.76
C ILE A 119 16.92 -13.58 1.66
N LEU A 120 16.09 -12.54 1.54
CA LEU A 120 16.30 -11.47 0.56
C LEU A 120 17.61 -10.72 0.80
N ALA A 121 17.95 -10.45 2.06
CA ALA A 121 19.22 -9.83 2.43
C ALA A 121 20.43 -10.74 2.13
N ALA A 122 20.31 -12.04 2.38
CA ALA A 122 21.37 -13.01 2.11
C ALA A 122 21.62 -13.22 0.60
N LEU A 123 20.56 -13.26 -0.21
CA LEU A 123 20.66 -13.41 -1.67
C LEU A 123 21.17 -12.14 -2.35
N ASN A 124 20.74 -10.97 -1.87
CA ASN A 124 21.12 -9.64 -2.37
C ASN A 124 21.14 -9.52 -3.91
N THR A 125 20.18 -10.16 -4.59
CA THR A 125 20.11 -10.19 -6.05
C THR A 125 19.01 -9.27 -6.59
N ASN A 126 19.10 -8.98 -7.87
CA ASN A 126 18.22 -8.10 -8.62
C ASN A 126 17.21 -8.90 -9.45
N VAL A 127 15.93 -8.56 -9.41
CA VAL A 127 14.88 -9.24 -10.20
C VAL A 127 14.59 -8.47 -11.50
N HIS A 128 15.66 -8.27 -12.27
CA HIS A 128 15.62 -7.60 -13.56
C HIS A 128 15.66 -8.58 -14.74
N VAL A 129 16.64 -9.48 -14.75
CA VAL A 129 16.83 -10.53 -15.76
C VAL A 129 16.83 -11.90 -15.11
N TYR A 130 16.34 -12.89 -15.85
CA TYR A 130 16.19 -14.26 -15.35
C TYR A 130 17.52 -14.87 -14.91
N GLN A 131 18.60 -14.60 -15.64
CA GLN A 131 19.93 -15.20 -15.41
C GLN A 131 20.47 -15.00 -13.98
N VAL A 132 20.22 -13.85 -13.36
CA VAL A 132 20.75 -13.54 -12.01
C VAL A 132 19.76 -13.82 -10.88
N SER A 133 18.50 -14.13 -11.21
CA SER A 133 17.43 -14.30 -10.24
C SER A 133 16.38 -15.37 -10.65
N PRO A 134 16.80 -16.57 -11.12
CA PRO A 134 15.89 -17.49 -11.80
C PRO A 134 14.72 -17.96 -10.91
N ALA A 135 15.02 -18.35 -9.66
CA ALA A 135 13.99 -18.78 -8.71
C ALA A 135 13.02 -17.64 -8.35
N LEU A 136 13.56 -16.44 -8.09
CA LEU A 136 12.77 -15.27 -7.68
C LEU A 136 11.90 -14.75 -8.82
N THR A 137 12.40 -14.82 -10.05
CA THR A 137 11.65 -14.47 -11.26
C THR A 137 10.46 -15.40 -11.45
N VAL A 138 10.66 -16.72 -11.33
CA VAL A 138 9.57 -17.71 -11.44
C VAL A 138 8.55 -17.53 -10.32
N ILE A 139 9.00 -17.31 -9.08
CA ILE A 139 8.12 -17.04 -7.94
C ILE A 139 7.28 -15.79 -8.18
N GLU A 140 7.87 -14.71 -8.70
CA GLU A 140 7.13 -13.49 -8.96
C GLU A 140 6.05 -13.68 -10.03
N LYS A 141 6.41 -14.28 -11.16
CA LYS A 141 5.47 -14.59 -12.25
C LYS A 141 4.30 -15.43 -11.74
N TYR A 142 4.62 -16.51 -11.03
CA TYR A 142 3.60 -17.40 -10.46
C TYR A 142 2.70 -16.64 -9.47
N THR A 143 3.28 -15.89 -8.54
CA THR A 143 2.52 -15.13 -7.53
C THR A 143 1.62 -14.09 -8.18
N GLY A 144 2.13 -13.34 -9.17
CA GLY A 144 1.36 -12.36 -9.94
C GLY A 144 0.21 -12.99 -10.71
N GLN A 145 0.43 -14.12 -11.38
CA GLN A 145 -0.62 -14.90 -12.05
C GLN A 145 -1.70 -15.39 -11.07
N ARG A 146 -1.29 -15.92 -9.91
CA ARG A 146 -2.24 -16.37 -8.87
C ARG A 146 -3.08 -15.23 -8.34
N LEU A 147 -2.50 -14.06 -8.09
CA LEU A 147 -3.25 -12.85 -7.72
C LEU A 147 -4.23 -12.43 -8.82
N ALA A 148 -3.78 -12.35 -10.07
CA ALA A 148 -4.62 -11.97 -11.20
C ALA A 148 -5.85 -12.88 -11.34
N HIS A 149 -5.67 -14.19 -11.22
CA HIS A 149 -6.78 -15.15 -11.24
C HIS A 149 -7.78 -14.95 -10.10
N LEU A 150 -7.34 -14.56 -8.90
CA LEU A 150 -8.26 -14.27 -7.80
C LEU A 150 -9.20 -13.11 -8.16
N PHE A 151 -8.70 -12.08 -8.86
CA PHE A 151 -9.52 -10.95 -9.34
C PHE A 151 -10.38 -11.27 -10.58
N GLY A 152 -10.36 -12.52 -11.05
CA GLY A 152 -11.09 -12.96 -12.24
C GLY A 152 -10.39 -12.63 -13.56
N LEU A 153 -9.16 -12.12 -13.54
CA LEU A 153 -8.34 -11.91 -14.73
C LEU A 153 -7.79 -13.27 -15.20
N ASN A 154 -8.62 -14.04 -15.91
CA ASN A 154 -8.33 -15.43 -16.31
C ASN A 154 -7.80 -15.56 -17.75
N GLY A 155 -7.35 -14.46 -18.35
CA GLY A 155 -6.76 -14.48 -19.68
C GLY A 155 -5.44 -15.28 -19.70
N PRO A 156 -5.05 -15.88 -20.84
CA PRO A 156 -3.83 -16.68 -20.94
C PRO A 156 -2.53 -15.89 -20.69
N ARG A 157 -2.60 -14.57 -20.77
CA ARG A 157 -1.49 -13.63 -20.52
C ARG A 157 -1.73 -12.76 -19.30
N ALA A 158 -2.74 -13.07 -18.48
CA ALA A 158 -2.98 -12.34 -17.24
C ALA A 158 -1.86 -12.63 -16.24
N GLY A 159 -1.51 -11.65 -15.41
CA GLY A 159 -0.40 -11.77 -14.49
C GLY A 159 -0.14 -10.50 -13.72
N GLY A 160 1.08 -10.37 -13.21
CA GLY A 160 1.50 -9.14 -12.55
C GLY A 160 2.99 -9.10 -12.24
N ILE A 161 3.43 -7.94 -11.79
CA ILE A 161 4.80 -7.61 -11.40
C ILE A 161 4.80 -6.98 -10.03
N SER A 162 5.86 -7.21 -9.24
CA SER A 162 6.00 -6.51 -7.97
C SER A 162 6.60 -5.11 -8.18
N VAL A 163 6.05 -4.15 -7.45
CA VAL A 163 6.35 -2.71 -7.55
C VAL A 163 6.45 -2.07 -6.15
N GLN A 164 6.99 -0.86 -6.06
CA GLN A 164 7.53 -0.25 -4.84
C GLN A 164 6.45 0.54 -4.13
N GLY A 165 5.38 -0.17 -3.78
CA GLY A 165 4.19 0.38 -3.14
C GLY A 165 3.11 0.82 -4.13
N GLY A 166 1.90 1.02 -3.61
CA GLY A 166 0.72 1.34 -4.41
C GLY A 166 0.82 2.64 -5.21
N SER A 167 1.54 3.65 -4.71
CA SER A 167 1.79 4.88 -5.48
C SER A 167 2.60 4.62 -6.75
N ALA A 168 3.57 3.70 -6.69
CA ALA A 168 4.32 3.26 -7.85
C ALA A 168 3.42 2.43 -8.77
N SER A 169 2.58 1.53 -8.24
CA SER A 169 1.58 0.79 -9.03
C SER A 169 0.70 1.73 -9.86
N ASN A 170 0.10 2.75 -9.23
CA ASN A 170 -0.80 3.68 -9.91
C ASN A 170 -0.06 4.56 -10.92
N THR A 171 1.19 4.94 -10.62
CA THR A 171 2.01 5.67 -11.59
C THR A 171 2.31 4.81 -12.81
N THR A 172 2.78 3.58 -12.59
CA THR A 172 3.14 2.65 -13.65
C THR A 172 1.93 2.28 -14.49
N SER A 173 0.74 2.10 -13.90
CA SER A 173 -0.49 1.87 -14.67
C SER A 173 -0.86 3.03 -15.58
N ILE A 174 -0.65 4.28 -15.14
CA ILE A 174 -0.86 5.47 -15.97
C ILE A 174 0.11 5.52 -17.14
N VAL A 175 1.40 5.21 -16.91
CA VAL A 175 2.40 5.14 -17.99
C VAL A 175 2.02 4.05 -19.00
N ILE A 176 1.61 2.88 -18.52
CA ILE A 176 1.17 1.76 -19.37
C ILE A 176 -0.04 2.17 -20.20
N ALA A 177 -1.04 2.80 -19.58
CA ALA A 177 -2.22 3.29 -20.26
C ALA A 177 -1.86 4.30 -21.36
N ARG A 178 -1.06 5.32 -21.02
CA ARG A 178 -0.65 6.36 -21.98
C ARG A 178 0.12 5.75 -23.14
N ASN A 179 1.13 4.93 -22.86
CA ASN A 179 2.02 4.40 -23.89
C ASN A 179 1.31 3.36 -24.80
N ASN A 180 0.25 2.69 -24.32
CA ASN A 180 -0.57 1.82 -25.18
C ASN A 180 -1.57 2.62 -26.04
N LEU A 181 -2.24 3.62 -25.45
CA LEU A 181 -3.28 4.40 -26.16
C LEU A 181 -2.70 5.51 -27.04
N TYR A 182 -1.51 6.02 -26.70
CA TYR A 182 -0.81 7.11 -27.37
C TYR A 182 0.69 6.78 -27.50
N PRO A 183 1.06 5.79 -28.33
CA PRO A 183 2.42 5.25 -28.39
C PRO A 183 3.48 6.28 -28.79
N SER A 184 3.13 7.30 -29.59
CA SER A 184 4.06 8.39 -29.95
C SER A 184 4.62 9.11 -28.72
N THR A 185 3.93 9.05 -27.57
CA THR A 185 4.42 9.67 -26.32
C THR A 185 5.66 9.02 -25.73
N LYS A 186 6.02 7.80 -26.17
CA LYS A 186 7.30 7.16 -25.80
C LYS A 186 8.50 7.91 -26.37
N GLU A 187 8.35 8.53 -27.53
CA GLU A 187 9.45 9.20 -28.25
C GLU A 187 9.31 10.73 -28.19
N GLU A 188 8.10 11.25 -28.40
CA GLU A 188 7.84 12.68 -28.55
C GLU A 188 7.44 13.36 -27.23
N GLY A 189 7.36 12.60 -26.13
CA GLY A 189 6.77 13.06 -24.88
C GLY A 189 5.27 13.35 -25.02
N ASN A 190 4.70 14.20 -24.16
CA ASN A 190 3.24 14.43 -24.17
C ASN A 190 2.73 15.18 -25.43
N GLY A 191 3.63 15.71 -26.28
CA GLY A 191 3.29 16.35 -27.55
C GLY A 191 2.20 17.41 -27.42
N GLY A 192 1.22 17.38 -28.34
CA GLY A 192 0.04 18.24 -28.33
C GLY A 192 -1.14 17.73 -27.47
N TYR A 193 -1.00 16.57 -26.82
CA TYR A 193 -2.09 15.96 -26.07
C TYR A 193 -2.40 16.75 -24.80
N LYS A 194 -3.69 16.96 -24.53
CA LYS A 194 -4.19 17.59 -23.31
C LYS A 194 -4.81 16.53 -22.41
N PHE A 195 -3.97 15.66 -21.88
CA PHE A 195 -4.41 14.49 -21.11
C PHE A 195 -5.31 14.85 -19.93
N VAL A 196 -6.33 14.00 -19.71
CA VAL A 196 -7.20 14.03 -18.53
C VAL A 196 -7.33 12.63 -17.95
N LEU A 197 -7.17 12.53 -16.64
CA LEU A 197 -7.33 11.32 -15.86
C LEU A 197 -8.46 11.52 -14.85
N PHE A 198 -9.27 10.50 -14.63
CA PHE A 198 -10.38 10.55 -13.69
C PHE A 198 -10.08 9.69 -12.48
N THR A 199 -10.40 10.18 -11.30
CA THR A 199 -10.33 9.41 -10.06
C THR A 199 -11.47 9.84 -9.15
N SER A 200 -11.91 8.97 -8.24
CA SER A 200 -12.90 9.34 -7.22
C SER A 200 -12.43 10.57 -6.44
N ALA A 201 -13.35 11.43 -5.99
CA ALA A 201 -13.01 12.54 -5.09
C ALA A 201 -12.32 12.07 -3.79
N HIS A 202 -12.56 10.81 -3.38
CA HIS A 202 -11.87 10.13 -2.28
C HIS A 202 -10.75 9.18 -2.75
N GLY A 203 -10.39 9.24 -4.03
CA GLY A 203 -9.29 8.46 -4.59
C GLY A 203 -7.94 8.90 -4.00
N HIS A 204 -6.98 7.98 -4.00
CA HIS A 204 -5.69 8.23 -3.36
C HIS A 204 -4.91 9.34 -4.08
N TYR A 205 -4.25 10.22 -3.32
CA TYR A 205 -3.48 11.37 -3.84
C TYR A 205 -2.35 10.97 -4.80
N SER A 206 -1.97 9.68 -4.87
CA SER A 206 -0.93 9.18 -5.77
C SER A 206 -1.24 9.45 -7.23
N VAL A 207 -2.51 9.50 -7.63
CA VAL A 207 -2.91 9.82 -9.01
C VAL A 207 -2.50 11.25 -9.36
N GLU A 208 -2.70 12.21 -8.45
CA GLU A 208 -2.28 13.60 -8.65
C GLU A 208 -0.75 13.73 -8.64
N LYS A 209 -0.06 13.05 -7.71
CA LYS A 209 1.42 13.02 -7.72
C LYS A 209 1.97 12.40 -9.00
N ALA A 210 1.36 11.34 -9.51
CA ALA A 210 1.73 10.73 -10.78
C ALA A 210 1.51 11.73 -11.95
N ALA A 211 0.39 12.45 -11.97
CA ALA A 211 0.15 13.45 -13.00
C ALA A 211 1.17 14.60 -12.98
N GLN A 212 1.61 15.04 -11.79
CA GLN A 212 2.71 16.00 -11.67
C GLN A 212 4.02 15.42 -12.21
N MET A 213 4.37 14.20 -11.79
CA MET A 213 5.62 13.53 -12.18
C MET A 213 5.71 13.24 -13.69
N LEU A 214 4.58 12.90 -14.31
CA LEU A 214 4.48 12.56 -15.74
C LEU A 214 4.27 13.78 -16.66
N GLY A 215 4.28 14.99 -16.09
CA GLY A 215 4.17 16.23 -16.86
C GLY A 215 2.77 16.55 -17.38
N PHE A 216 1.72 15.98 -16.79
CA PHE A 216 0.32 16.37 -17.08
C PHE A 216 -0.14 17.55 -16.21
N GLY A 217 0.42 17.67 -15.00
CA GLY A 217 0.07 18.66 -13.99
C GLY A 217 -1.19 18.31 -13.20
N SER A 218 -1.31 18.82 -11.97
CA SER A 218 -2.45 18.50 -11.07
C SER A 218 -3.82 18.73 -11.69
N LYS A 219 -3.98 19.79 -12.52
CA LYS A 219 -5.25 20.15 -13.15
C LYS A 219 -5.72 19.15 -14.23
N ALA A 220 -4.86 18.19 -14.60
CA ALA A 220 -5.23 17.08 -15.49
C ALA A 220 -5.97 15.95 -14.74
N VAL A 221 -5.94 15.94 -13.41
CA VAL A 221 -6.67 14.96 -12.60
C VAL A 221 -8.03 15.54 -12.24
N TRP A 222 -9.09 14.97 -12.81
CA TRP A 222 -10.46 15.40 -12.58
C TRP A 222 -11.09 14.49 -11.55
N ALA A 223 -11.34 15.05 -10.36
CA ALA A 223 -12.07 14.38 -9.30
C ALA A 223 -13.52 14.14 -9.71
N VAL A 224 -13.94 12.89 -9.71
CA VAL A 224 -15.32 12.48 -9.97
C VAL A 224 -16.12 12.59 -8.66
N PRO A 225 -17.29 13.24 -8.68
CA PRO A 225 -18.18 13.27 -7.52
C PRO A 225 -18.50 11.88 -6.96
N ILE A 226 -18.69 11.85 -5.65
CA ILE A 226 -19.01 10.66 -4.87
C ILE A 226 -20.42 10.74 -4.30
N ASP A 227 -21.00 9.58 -3.99
CA ASP A 227 -22.23 9.49 -3.23
C ASP A 227 -21.99 9.70 -1.73
N LYS A 228 -23.08 9.67 -0.95
CA LYS A 228 -23.03 9.82 0.51
C LYS A 228 -22.25 8.71 1.23
N TYR A 229 -21.92 7.62 0.55
CA TYR A 229 -21.14 6.50 1.06
C TYR A 229 -19.67 6.55 0.59
N GLY A 230 -19.26 7.62 -0.09
CA GLY A 230 -17.88 7.80 -0.56
C GLY A 230 -17.54 7.03 -1.84
N ARG A 231 -18.54 6.59 -2.60
CA ARG A 231 -18.37 5.79 -3.83
C ARG A 231 -18.51 6.70 -5.04
N MET A 232 -17.65 6.54 -6.04
CA MET A 232 -17.72 7.29 -7.31
C MET A 232 -19.12 7.16 -7.95
N VAL A 233 -19.68 8.26 -8.43
CA VAL A 233 -20.96 8.27 -9.14
C VAL A 233 -20.72 8.09 -10.66
N PRO A 234 -21.09 6.95 -11.28
CA PRO A 234 -20.78 6.67 -12.69
C PRO A 234 -21.36 7.68 -13.67
N SER A 235 -22.57 8.18 -13.42
CA SER A 235 -23.18 9.20 -14.28
C SER A 235 -22.39 10.51 -14.30
N GLU A 236 -21.71 10.85 -13.21
CA GLU A 236 -20.85 12.04 -13.15
C GLU A 236 -19.50 11.78 -13.84
N LEU A 237 -18.96 10.56 -13.75
CA LEU A 237 -17.80 10.16 -14.56
C LEU A 237 -18.09 10.35 -16.06
N GLU A 238 -19.21 9.81 -16.54
CA GLU A 238 -19.56 9.89 -17.96
C GLU A 238 -19.74 11.36 -18.43
N LYS A 239 -20.39 12.21 -17.62
CA LYS A 239 -20.48 13.66 -17.90
C LYS A 239 -19.11 14.33 -17.99
N LEU A 240 -18.19 14.00 -17.08
CA LEU A 240 -16.84 14.56 -17.07
C LEU A 240 -16.01 14.10 -18.27
N VAL A 241 -16.17 12.84 -18.70
CA VAL A 241 -15.55 12.31 -19.92
C VAL A 241 -16.04 13.09 -21.14
N GLN A 242 -17.36 13.23 -21.30
CA GLN A 242 -17.95 13.99 -22.41
C GLN A 242 -17.52 15.45 -22.40
N LYS A 243 -17.47 16.08 -21.21
CA LYS A 243 -16.95 17.44 -21.05
C LYS A 243 -15.49 17.56 -21.52
N ALA A 244 -14.62 16.64 -21.10
CA ALA A 244 -13.22 16.65 -21.52
C ALA A 244 -13.09 16.54 -23.06
N GLN A 245 -13.86 15.66 -23.68
CA GLN A 245 -13.91 15.53 -25.15
C GLN A 245 -14.38 16.83 -25.82
N ASN A 246 -15.45 17.45 -25.31
CA ASN A 246 -15.99 18.71 -25.83
C ASN A 246 -15.02 19.90 -25.67
N GLU A 247 -14.15 19.88 -24.65
CA GLU A 247 -13.09 20.88 -24.44
C GLU A 247 -11.83 20.63 -25.30
N GLY A 248 -11.86 19.63 -26.19
CA GLY A 248 -10.70 19.25 -27.00
C GLY A 248 -9.55 18.68 -26.16
N ARG A 249 -9.88 18.07 -25.01
CA ARG A 249 -8.92 17.36 -24.15
C ARG A 249 -8.88 15.88 -24.52
N THR A 250 -7.91 15.17 -23.94
CA THR A 250 -7.60 13.78 -24.23
C THR A 250 -7.87 12.92 -22.98
N PRO A 251 -9.14 12.60 -22.66
CA PRO A 251 -9.45 11.65 -21.59
C PRO A 251 -8.95 10.27 -21.97
N PHE A 252 -8.23 9.59 -21.07
CA PHE A 252 -7.67 8.28 -21.39
C PHE A 252 -7.62 7.27 -20.24
N TYR A 253 -7.84 7.69 -19.00
CA TYR A 253 -7.59 6.84 -17.84
C TYR A 253 -8.60 7.10 -16.73
N VAL A 254 -9.12 6.02 -16.14
CA VAL A 254 -9.98 6.06 -14.96
C VAL A 254 -9.36 5.20 -13.85
N ASN A 255 -9.14 5.80 -12.70
CA ASN A 255 -8.80 5.15 -11.44
C ASN A 255 -10.06 4.96 -10.60
N ALA A 256 -10.58 3.74 -10.53
CA ALA A 256 -11.57 3.36 -9.54
C ALA A 256 -10.87 2.80 -8.29
N THR A 257 -11.47 2.98 -7.12
CA THR A 257 -10.85 2.61 -5.84
C THR A 257 -11.59 1.43 -5.20
N ALA A 258 -10.85 0.37 -4.86
CA ALA A 258 -11.35 -0.72 -4.03
C ALA A 258 -10.85 -0.51 -2.59
N GLY A 259 -11.69 0.10 -1.76
CA GLY A 259 -11.37 0.44 -0.38
C GLY A 259 -10.59 1.75 -0.28
N THR A 260 -11.28 2.89 -0.33
CA THR A 260 -10.70 4.23 -0.08
C THR A 260 -9.97 4.30 1.27
N THR A 261 -8.95 5.16 1.37
CA THR A 261 -8.06 5.24 2.55
C THR A 261 -8.83 5.55 3.84
N VAL A 262 -9.77 6.50 3.79
CA VAL A 262 -10.49 6.97 4.98
C VAL A 262 -11.74 6.15 5.21
N MET A 263 -12.71 6.17 4.29
CA MET A 263 -14.02 5.56 4.49
C MET A 263 -14.07 4.06 4.17
N GLY A 264 -13.05 3.50 3.51
CA GLY A 264 -13.07 2.10 3.08
C GLY A 264 -14.06 1.80 1.95
N SER A 265 -14.60 2.82 1.29
CA SER A 265 -15.59 2.70 0.21
C SER A 265 -15.06 2.00 -1.04
N PHE A 266 -15.96 1.33 -1.77
CA PHE A 266 -15.67 0.65 -3.04
C PHE A 266 -16.45 1.32 -4.17
N ASP A 267 -15.74 1.69 -5.23
CA ASP A 267 -16.36 2.26 -6.42
C ASP A 267 -17.12 1.18 -7.22
N PRO A 268 -18.18 1.55 -7.95
CA PRO A 268 -18.99 0.62 -8.75
C PRO A 268 -18.27 0.20 -10.05
N PHE A 269 -17.44 -0.85 -9.99
CA PHE A 269 -16.55 -1.26 -11.08
C PHE A 269 -17.29 -1.65 -12.37
N GLU A 270 -18.46 -2.26 -12.26
CA GLU A 270 -19.23 -2.73 -13.42
C GLU A 270 -19.68 -1.57 -14.31
N GLU A 271 -20.31 -0.57 -13.71
CA GLU A 271 -20.77 0.64 -14.39
C GLU A 271 -19.59 1.47 -14.92
N ILE A 272 -18.51 1.59 -14.14
CA ILE A 272 -17.29 2.29 -14.58
C ILE A 272 -16.67 1.58 -15.79
N ALA A 273 -16.57 0.25 -15.76
CA ALA A 273 -16.02 -0.53 -16.87
C ALA A 273 -16.83 -0.33 -18.16
N ALA A 274 -18.17 -0.22 -18.06
CA ALA A 274 -19.02 0.06 -19.21
C ALA A 274 -18.72 1.44 -19.83
N ILE A 275 -18.51 2.46 -19.01
CA ILE A 275 -18.13 3.81 -19.47
C ILE A 275 -16.73 3.78 -20.11
N CYS A 276 -15.76 3.13 -19.46
CA CYS A 276 -14.40 3.02 -19.99
C CYS A 276 -14.38 2.35 -21.36
N ARG A 277 -15.11 1.24 -21.54
CA ARG A 277 -15.23 0.58 -22.86
C ARG A 277 -15.89 1.49 -23.91
N LYS A 278 -16.97 2.18 -23.55
CA LYS A 278 -17.70 3.08 -24.46
C LYS A 278 -16.82 4.22 -24.98
N HIS A 279 -15.94 4.76 -24.13
CA HIS A 279 -15.13 5.94 -24.43
C HIS A 279 -13.66 5.62 -24.72
N ASN A 280 -13.29 4.34 -24.84
CA ASN A 280 -11.92 3.87 -25.04
C ASN A 280 -10.93 4.42 -23.99
N LEU A 281 -11.28 4.28 -22.71
CA LEU A 281 -10.45 4.68 -21.58
C LEU A 281 -9.82 3.44 -20.94
N TRP A 282 -8.59 3.58 -20.47
CA TRP A 282 -7.96 2.58 -19.62
C TRP A 282 -8.66 2.52 -18.26
N PHE A 283 -9.15 1.33 -17.89
CA PHE A 283 -9.78 1.08 -16.62
C PHE A 283 -8.80 0.46 -15.62
N HIS A 284 -8.41 1.23 -14.61
CA HIS A 284 -7.56 0.78 -13.51
C HIS A 284 -8.34 0.72 -12.19
N ILE A 285 -8.10 -0.33 -11.40
CA ILE A 285 -8.59 -0.43 -10.02
C ILE A 285 -7.42 -0.29 -9.05
N ASP A 286 -7.43 0.76 -8.24
CA ASP A 286 -6.58 0.87 -7.07
C ASP A 286 -7.18 0.04 -5.93
N GLY A 287 -6.76 -1.23 -5.87
CA GLY A 287 -7.06 -2.16 -4.77
C GLY A 287 -5.94 -2.24 -3.76
N SER A 288 -5.10 -1.21 -3.64
CA SER A 288 -3.99 -1.18 -2.67
C SER A 288 -4.44 -1.54 -1.27
N TRP A 289 -5.66 -1.17 -0.87
CA TRP A 289 -6.22 -1.51 0.44
C TRP A 289 -7.25 -2.64 0.38
N GLY A 290 -8.41 -2.40 -0.24
CA GLY A 290 -9.52 -3.35 -0.26
C GLY A 290 -9.36 -4.52 -1.24
N GLY A 291 -8.33 -4.52 -2.08
CA GLY A 291 -8.07 -5.61 -3.03
C GLY A 291 -7.81 -6.96 -2.35
N SER A 292 -7.34 -6.95 -1.10
CA SER A 292 -7.14 -8.18 -0.33
C SER A 292 -8.43 -8.94 -0.04
N PHE A 293 -9.63 -8.34 -0.15
CA PHE A 293 -10.88 -9.09 -0.03
C PHE A 293 -11.08 -10.16 -1.11
N VAL A 294 -10.25 -10.16 -2.14
CA VAL A 294 -10.23 -11.22 -3.17
C VAL A 294 -9.92 -12.61 -2.59
N PHE A 295 -9.29 -12.67 -1.41
CA PHE A 295 -9.00 -13.92 -0.70
C PHE A 295 -10.21 -14.49 0.04
N SER A 296 -11.21 -13.68 0.41
CA SER A 296 -12.38 -14.12 1.19
C SER A 296 -13.59 -14.41 0.31
N GLN A 297 -14.16 -15.60 0.41
CA GLN A 297 -15.40 -15.96 -0.27
C GLN A 297 -16.58 -15.10 0.20
N ARG A 298 -16.59 -14.71 1.48
CA ARG A 298 -17.62 -13.87 2.07
C ARG A 298 -17.54 -12.42 1.59
N GLN A 299 -16.32 -11.87 1.44
CA GLN A 299 -16.11 -10.46 1.11
C GLN A 299 -15.87 -10.17 -0.38
N ARG A 300 -15.44 -11.15 -1.19
CA ARG A 300 -15.01 -10.91 -2.59
C ARG A 300 -16.08 -10.30 -3.49
N HIS A 301 -17.37 -10.38 -3.13
CA HIS A 301 -18.45 -9.71 -3.87
C HIS A 301 -18.26 -8.18 -3.94
N LYS A 302 -17.52 -7.58 -3.00
CA LYS A 302 -17.15 -6.16 -3.01
C LYS A 302 -16.24 -5.78 -4.19
N LEU A 303 -15.62 -6.77 -4.84
CA LEU A 303 -14.75 -6.61 -6.00
C LEU A 303 -15.44 -7.00 -7.31
N ALA A 304 -16.75 -7.23 -7.32
CA ALA A 304 -17.48 -7.57 -8.54
C ALA A 304 -17.24 -6.53 -9.66
N GLY A 305 -16.88 -6.99 -10.85
CA GLY A 305 -16.48 -6.15 -11.98
C GLY A 305 -14.97 -5.95 -12.10
N SER A 306 -14.17 -6.41 -11.12
CA SER A 306 -12.70 -6.32 -11.19
C SER A 306 -12.11 -7.09 -12.35
N GLU A 307 -12.76 -8.17 -12.79
CA GLU A 307 -12.35 -8.97 -13.94
C GLU A 307 -12.39 -8.20 -15.27
N LYS A 308 -12.98 -7.00 -15.28
CA LYS A 308 -13.09 -6.12 -16.45
C LYS A 308 -12.02 -5.03 -16.49
N ALA A 309 -11.18 -4.93 -15.47
CA ALA A 309 -10.10 -3.96 -15.40
C ALA A 309 -8.94 -4.32 -16.34
N ASN A 310 -8.31 -3.30 -16.93
CA ASN A 310 -7.07 -3.47 -17.68
C ASN A 310 -5.89 -3.70 -16.73
N SER A 311 -5.91 -3.04 -15.57
CA SER A 311 -4.91 -3.27 -14.52
C SER A 311 -5.47 -3.06 -13.11
N ILE A 312 -4.86 -3.74 -12.13
CA ILE A 312 -5.27 -3.70 -10.72
C ILE A 312 -4.03 -3.54 -9.84
N ALA A 313 -4.02 -2.58 -8.93
CA ALA A 313 -3.02 -2.52 -7.86
C ALA A 313 -3.50 -3.30 -6.63
N ILE A 314 -2.59 -4.02 -5.96
CA ILE A 314 -2.84 -4.63 -4.64
C ILE A 314 -1.59 -4.52 -3.76
N ASN A 315 -1.76 -4.17 -2.48
CA ASN A 315 -0.64 -4.09 -1.53
C ASN A 315 -0.78 -5.15 -0.44
N PRO A 316 -0.17 -6.35 -0.62
CA PRO A 316 -0.07 -7.34 0.44
C PRO A 316 0.53 -6.81 1.75
N HIS A 317 1.36 -5.77 1.68
CA HIS A 317 1.94 -5.17 2.89
C HIS A 317 0.96 -4.41 3.79
N LYS A 318 -0.30 -4.31 3.36
CA LYS A 318 -1.37 -3.69 4.13
C LYS A 318 -2.18 -4.76 4.86
N MET A 319 -3.34 -5.14 4.32
CA MET A 319 -4.30 -6.02 5.00
C MET A 319 -3.77 -7.44 5.25
N LEU A 320 -2.83 -7.93 4.43
CA LEU A 320 -2.26 -9.29 4.59
C LEU A 320 -1.04 -9.33 5.53
N GLY A 321 -0.62 -8.19 6.10
CA GLY A 321 0.48 -8.12 7.07
C GLY A 321 1.87 -8.46 6.51
N VAL A 322 2.05 -8.49 5.18
CA VAL A 322 3.37 -8.74 4.57
C VAL A 322 4.32 -7.56 4.90
N PRO A 323 5.63 -7.77 5.11
CA PRO A 323 6.53 -6.66 5.40
C PRO A 323 6.54 -5.60 4.28
N VAL A 324 6.60 -4.33 4.69
CA VAL A 324 6.72 -3.20 3.77
C VAL A 324 8.14 -3.17 3.17
N THR A 325 8.32 -2.96 1.86
CA THR A 325 7.31 -2.89 0.80
C THR A 325 6.94 -4.26 0.25
N CYS A 326 5.68 -4.42 -0.15
CA CYS A 326 5.20 -5.52 -0.99
C CYS A 326 3.91 -5.09 -1.71
N SER A 327 4.00 -4.81 -3.01
CA SER A 327 2.88 -4.36 -3.85
C SER A 327 2.97 -5.02 -5.21
N PHE A 328 1.82 -5.26 -5.83
CA PHE A 328 1.72 -5.80 -7.17
C PHE A 328 0.90 -4.87 -8.06
N LEU A 329 1.32 -4.77 -9.31
CA LEU A 329 0.49 -4.26 -10.39
C LEU A 329 0.15 -5.44 -11.31
N LEU A 330 -1.13 -5.76 -11.37
CA LEU A 330 -1.69 -6.86 -12.14
C LEU A 330 -2.20 -6.35 -13.48
N ALA A 331 -2.12 -7.19 -14.51
CA ALA A 331 -2.59 -6.92 -15.85
C ALA A 331 -3.58 -8.00 -16.30
N SER A 332 -4.61 -7.60 -17.04
CA SER A 332 -5.40 -8.56 -17.83
C SER A 332 -4.57 -9.21 -18.94
N ASP A 333 -3.54 -8.50 -19.43
CA ASP A 333 -2.60 -8.95 -20.46
C ASP A 333 -1.21 -8.32 -20.26
N MET A 334 -0.23 -9.14 -19.87
CA MET A 334 1.15 -8.69 -19.62
C MET A 334 1.87 -8.17 -20.88
N ARG A 335 1.39 -8.47 -22.09
CA ARG A 335 1.94 -7.94 -23.34
C ARG A 335 1.79 -6.41 -23.41
N GLN A 336 0.72 -5.87 -22.83
CA GLN A 336 0.52 -4.41 -22.77
C GLN A 336 1.55 -3.72 -21.87
N PHE A 337 1.99 -4.39 -20.81
CA PHE A 337 3.04 -3.89 -19.92
C PHE A 337 4.39 -3.89 -20.63
N HIS A 338 4.70 -5.00 -21.31
CA HIS A 338 5.88 -5.11 -22.15
C HIS A 338 5.91 -4.02 -23.24
N LYS A 339 4.86 -3.91 -24.08
CA LYS A 339 4.75 -2.91 -25.14
C LYS A 339 4.96 -1.49 -24.62
N ALA A 340 4.35 -1.17 -23.48
CA ALA A 340 4.44 0.15 -22.88
C ALA A 340 5.84 0.51 -22.37
N ASN A 341 6.53 -0.45 -21.74
CA ASN A 341 7.73 -0.18 -20.95
C ASN A 341 9.04 -0.58 -21.65
N THR A 342 9.00 -1.55 -22.56
CA THR A 342 10.20 -2.06 -23.21
C THR A 342 10.94 -0.95 -23.98
N LEU A 343 12.26 -0.98 -23.83
CA LEU A 343 13.25 -0.17 -24.53
C LEU A 343 14.43 -1.07 -24.89
N PRO A 344 15.00 -0.98 -26.11
CA PRO A 344 16.17 -1.78 -26.47
C PRO A 344 17.37 -1.37 -25.60
N ALA A 345 17.79 -2.26 -24.70
CA ALA A 345 18.96 -2.06 -23.83
C ALA A 345 19.91 -3.27 -23.94
N GLY A 346 20.73 -3.28 -25.00
CA GLY A 346 21.58 -4.43 -25.37
C GLY A 346 22.67 -4.82 -24.37
N TYR A 347 22.86 -4.08 -23.27
CA TYR A 347 23.75 -4.48 -22.17
C TYR A 347 23.06 -5.37 -21.13
N LEU A 348 21.73 -5.46 -21.17
CA LEU A 348 20.90 -6.13 -20.17
C LEU A 348 20.01 -7.20 -20.80
N PHE A 349 19.36 -6.88 -21.91
CA PHE A 349 18.49 -7.80 -22.63
C PHE A 349 19.25 -8.36 -23.83
N HIS A 350 19.48 -9.67 -23.81
CA HIS A 350 20.23 -10.39 -24.85
C HIS A 350 19.31 -11.28 -25.70
N ASN A 351 18.00 -11.01 -25.70
CA ASN A 351 17.02 -11.80 -26.41
C ASN A 351 17.18 -11.58 -27.92
N GLU A 352 17.30 -12.68 -28.69
CA GLU A 352 17.55 -12.65 -30.15
C GLU A 352 16.51 -11.82 -30.92
N ASP A 353 15.28 -11.69 -30.42
CA ASP A 353 14.19 -10.91 -31.02
C ASP A 353 14.38 -9.38 -30.92
N THR A 354 15.29 -8.88 -30.07
CA THR A 354 15.55 -7.43 -29.95
C THR A 354 16.31 -6.86 -31.15
N GLU A 355 17.01 -7.69 -31.92
CA GLU A 355 17.69 -7.27 -33.16
C GLU A 355 16.69 -6.97 -34.29
N ALA A 356 15.50 -7.57 -34.30
CA ALA A 356 14.47 -7.29 -35.30
C ALA A 356 13.89 -5.87 -35.15
N VAL A 357 13.83 -5.34 -33.93
CA VAL A 357 13.35 -3.98 -33.64
C VAL A 357 14.43 -2.93 -33.94
N ALA A 358 15.71 -3.29 -33.83
CA ALA A 358 16.83 -2.41 -34.13
C ALA A 358 17.01 -2.12 -35.64
N ASN A 359 16.49 -3.01 -36.51
CA ASN A 359 16.61 -2.89 -37.96
C ASN A 359 15.45 -2.11 -38.59
N GLY A 360 15.25 -0.85 -38.18
CA GLY A 360 14.78 0.29 -39.00
C GLY A 360 13.48 0.20 -39.83
N ASN A 361 12.77 -0.92 -39.87
CA ASN A 361 11.56 -1.10 -40.67
C ASN A 361 10.36 -0.98 -39.73
N GLY A 362 9.91 0.26 -39.56
CA GLY A 362 8.82 0.70 -38.67
C GLY A 362 7.44 0.10 -38.97
N HIS A 363 7.30 -1.21 -38.83
CA HIS A 363 6.03 -1.84 -38.58
C HIS A 363 5.94 -2.20 -37.11
N GLU A 364 5.10 -1.46 -36.40
CA GLU A 364 4.56 -1.85 -35.11
C GLU A 364 3.84 -3.20 -35.30
N THR A 365 4.55 -4.31 -35.14
CA THR A 365 3.90 -5.60 -35.06
C THR A 365 3.10 -5.62 -33.77
N GLU A 366 1.79 -5.76 -33.89
CA GLU A 366 0.94 -6.14 -32.77
C GLU A 366 1.60 -7.36 -32.12
N LEU A 367 1.84 -7.31 -30.80
CA LEU A 367 2.36 -8.48 -30.08
C LEU A 367 1.38 -9.62 -30.31
N GLU A 368 1.77 -10.57 -31.17
CA GLU A 368 0.92 -11.67 -31.61
C GLU A 368 0.45 -12.50 -30.39
N VAL A 369 -0.62 -13.28 -30.56
CA VAL A 369 -1.13 -14.19 -29.52
C VAL A 369 -0.03 -15.14 -29.02
N ASP A 370 0.94 -15.46 -29.90
CA ASP A 370 2.03 -16.40 -29.68
C ASP A 370 3.37 -15.75 -29.26
N SER A 371 3.38 -14.48 -28.84
CA SER A 371 4.61 -13.82 -28.36
C SER A 371 5.27 -14.63 -27.22
N PRO A 372 6.61 -14.81 -27.22
CA PRO A 372 7.29 -15.56 -26.17
C PRO A 372 7.05 -14.96 -24.78
N GLU A 373 7.09 -15.80 -23.75
CA GLU A 373 6.94 -15.36 -22.37
C GLU A 373 8.11 -14.46 -21.96
N VAL A 374 7.81 -13.30 -21.40
CA VAL A 374 8.84 -12.33 -20.97
C VAL A 374 9.35 -12.74 -19.59
N TRP A 375 10.53 -13.35 -19.53
CA TRP A 375 11.17 -13.76 -18.27
C TRP A 375 12.09 -12.68 -17.69
N ASP A 376 12.58 -11.76 -18.50
CA ASP A 376 13.33 -10.60 -18.03
C ASP A 376 12.36 -9.52 -17.56
N LEU A 377 12.05 -9.57 -16.26
CA LEU A 377 10.97 -8.77 -15.67
C LEU A 377 11.22 -7.25 -15.76
N ALA A 378 12.45 -6.79 -15.93
CA ALA A 378 12.74 -5.36 -16.09
C ALA A 378 12.05 -4.75 -17.32
N ASP A 379 11.85 -5.50 -18.41
CA ASP A 379 11.13 -5.04 -19.60
C ASP A 379 9.62 -4.77 -19.35
N LEU A 380 9.10 -5.21 -18.21
CA LEU A 380 7.72 -5.01 -17.80
C LEU A 380 7.55 -3.79 -16.89
N THR A 381 8.64 -3.14 -16.48
CA THR A 381 8.62 -2.08 -15.45
C THR A 381 9.41 -0.83 -15.86
N LEU A 382 9.27 0.24 -15.08
CA LEU A 382 10.09 1.46 -15.26
C LEU A 382 11.43 1.40 -14.53
N GLN A 383 11.69 0.32 -13.79
CA GLN A 383 12.92 0.15 -13.02
C GLN A 383 13.90 -0.74 -13.75
N CYS A 384 15.19 -0.41 -13.62
CA CYS A 384 16.26 -1.36 -13.88
C CYS A 384 16.45 -2.24 -12.64
N GLY A 385 16.99 -1.68 -11.55
CA GLY A 385 17.23 -2.45 -10.33
C GLY A 385 15.99 -2.64 -9.47
N ARG A 386 15.69 -3.89 -9.11
CA ARG A 386 14.46 -4.24 -8.39
C ARG A 386 14.64 -5.36 -7.37
N ARG A 387 14.02 -5.17 -6.20
CA ARG A 387 14.00 -6.15 -5.11
C ARG A 387 12.96 -7.23 -5.35
N ALA A 388 13.23 -8.46 -4.92
CA ALA A 388 12.29 -9.59 -5.01
C ALA A 388 11.19 -9.57 -3.94
N ASP A 389 10.45 -8.47 -3.83
CA ASP A 389 9.42 -8.29 -2.79
C ASP A 389 8.28 -9.32 -2.90
N SER A 390 8.11 -9.95 -4.07
CA SER A 390 7.17 -11.05 -4.30
C SER A 390 7.43 -12.29 -3.44
N LEU A 391 8.70 -12.55 -3.06
CA LEU A 391 9.04 -13.69 -2.20
C LEU A 391 8.33 -13.60 -0.83
N LYS A 392 8.17 -12.39 -0.30
CA LYS A 392 7.54 -12.16 1.01
C LYS A 392 6.08 -12.61 1.02
N LEU A 393 5.31 -12.22 0.00
CA LEU A 393 3.95 -12.70 -0.17
C LEU A 393 3.95 -14.20 -0.45
N PHE A 394 4.80 -14.70 -1.34
CA PHE A 394 4.83 -16.11 -1.70
C PHE A 394 5.03 -17.01 -0.47
N LEU A 395 5.99 -16.68 0.40
CA LEU A 395 6.24 -17.43 1.63
C LEU A 395 5.11 -17.27 2.65
N GLY A 396 4.57 -16.06 2.82
CA GLY A 396 3.38 -15.86 3.67
C GLY A 396 2.17 -16.65 3.18
N TRP A 397 1.94 -16.68 1.87
CA TRP A 397 0.85 -17.43 1.23
C TRP A 397 1.09 -18.94 1.29
N THR A 398 2.33 -19.39 1.19
CA THR A 398 2.69 -20.80 1.42
C THR A 398 2.43 -21.21 2.86
N TYR A 399 2.73 -20.33 3.81
CA TYR A 399 2.59 -20.59 5.25
C TYR A 399 1.12 -20.59 5.72
N TYR A 400 0.33 -19.58 5.33
CA TYR A 400 -1.07 -19.45 5.75
C TYR A 400 -2.06 -20.15 4.82
N GLY A 401 -1.71 -20.36 3.55
CA GLY A 401 -2.65 -20.74 2.51
C GLY A 401 -3.66 -19.63 2.18
N THR A 402 -4.47 -19.84 1.14
CA THR A 402 -5.58 -18.94 0.81
C THR A 402 -6.61 -18.92 1.93
N GLU A 403 -6.89 -20.08 2.54
CA GLU A 403 -7.85 -20.23 3.64
C GLU A 403 -7.41 -19.46 4.90
N GLY A 404 -6.11 -19.49 5.26
CA GLY A 404 -5.62 -18.75 6.41
C GLY A 404 -5.74 -17.24 6.23
N TYR A 405 -5.48 -16.72 5.03
CA TYR A 405 -5.73 -15.31 4.74
C TYR A 405 -7.23 -14.97 4.74
N GLU A 406 -8.08 -15.85 4.20
CA GLU A 406 -9.53 -15.71 4.27
C GLU A 406 -10.02 -15.57 5.72
N GLN A 407 -9.61 -16.49 6.60
CA GLN A 407 -9.98 -16.46 8.03
C GLN A 407 -9.53 -15.16 8.72
N GLN A 408 -8.30 -14.70 8.46
CA GLN A 408 -7.78 -13.45 9.04
C GLN A 408 -8.58 -12.22 8.58
N ILE A 409 -8.86 -12.13 7.27
CA ILE A 409 -9.66 -11.06 6.68
C ILE A 409 -11.06 -11.04 7.27
N ASP A 410 -11.69 -12.22 7.34
CA ASP A 410 -13.05 -12.33 7.83
C ASP A 410 -13.17 -12.01 9.31
N ALA A 411 -12.20 -12.44 10.13
CA ALA A 411 -12.12 -12.04 11.53
C ALA A 411 -11.94 -10.52 11.69
N ALA A 412 -11.10 -9.90 10.87
CA ALA A 412 -10.91 -8.44 10.88
C ALA A 412 -12.20 -7.69 10.50
N CYS A 413 -12.96 -8.18 9.52
CA CYS A 413 -14.28 -7.64 9.17
C CYS A 413 -15.28 -7.77 10.33
N ASP A 414 -15.30 -8.92 11.00
CA ASP A 414 -16.19 -9.16 12.14
C ASP A 414 -15.84 -8.22 13.32
N ILE A 415 -14.55 -7.99 13.58
CA ILE A 415 -14.06 -7.03 14.58
C ILE A 415 -14.46 -5.59 14.21
N ALA A 416 -14.28 -5.19 12.96
CA ALA A 416 -14.68 -3.85 12.50
C ALA A 416 -16.20 -3.62 12.63
N ALA A 417 -17.02 -4.61 12.25
CA ALA A 417 -18.46 -4.57 12.42
C ALA A 417 -18.89 -4.53 13.90
N HIS A 418 -18.19 -5.27 14.76
CA HIS A 418 -18.40 -5.23 16.20
C HIS A 418 -18.10 -3.84 16.77
N LEU A 419 -16.94 -3.26 16.43
CA LEU A 419 -16.55 -1.92 16.86
C LEU A 419 -17.56 -0.86 16.37
N ALA A 420 -17.97 -0.91 15.09
CA ALA A 420 -19.00 -0.02 14.55
C ALA A 420 -20.32 -0.11 15.33
N SER A 421 -20.71 -1.33 15.73
CA SER A 421 -21.90 -1.56 16.54
C SER A 421 -21.78 -1.01 17.97
N LEU A 422 -20.59 -1.13 18.59
CA LEU A 422 -20.32 -0.53 19.90
C LEU A 422 -20.36 1.00 19.85
N VAL A 423 -19.72 1.60 18.83
CA VAL A 423 -19.69 3.05 18.61
C VAL A 423 -21.10 3.59 18.35
N SER A 424 -21.88 2.91 17.49
CA SER A 424 -23.26 3.30 17.18
C SER A 424 -24.15 3.35 18.42
N LYS A 425 -24.04 2.34 19.31
CA LYS A 425 -24.84 2.23 20.55
C LYS A 425 -24.39 3.17 21.66
N ASN A 426 -23.14 3.63 21.65
CA ASN A 426 -22.60 4.45 22.73
C ASN A 426 -23.07 5.91 22.58
N PRO A 427 -23.66 6.54 23.62
CA PRO A 427 -24.20 7.90 23.54
C PRO A 427 -23.14 8.99 23.34
N ASN A 428 -21.85 8.67 23.46
CA ASN A 428 -20.75 9.63 23.34
C ASN A 428 -20.05 9.63 21.98
N PHE A 429 -20.58 8.91 20.98
CA PHE A 429 -19.99 8.87 19.65
C PHE A 429 -21.04 8.98 18.54
N ILE A 430 -20.67 9.58 17.42
CA ILE A 430 -21.45 9.55 16.18
C ILE A 430 -20.71 8.69 15.17
N LEU A 431 -21.31 7.56 14.77
CA LEU A 431 -20.78 6.71 13.71
C LEU A 431 -20.97 7.40 12.35
N VAL A 432 -19.89 7.51 11.59
CA VAL A 432 -19.88 8.06 10.22
C VAL A 432 -19.93 6.95 9.18
N SER A 433 -19.21 5.84 9.41
CA SER A 433 -19.22 4.67 8.51
C SER A 433 -20.58 3.98 8.48
N GLU A 434 -20.82 3.21 7.41
CA GLU A 434 -21.90 2.21 7.38
C GLU A 434 -21.69 1.14 8.48
N ASN A 435 -22.76 0.45 8.87
CA ASN A 435 -22.70 -0.68 9.80
C ASN A 435 -23.39 -1.92 9.18
N ALA A 436 -22.67 -2.97 8.78
CA ALA A 436 -21.21 -3.12 8.88
C ALA A 436 -20.42 -2.15 7.98
N PRO A 437 -19.18 -1.77 8.33
CA PRO A 437 -18.34 -0.95 7.48
C PRO A 437 -18.01 -1.65 6.15
N PRO A 438 -17.80 -0.89 5.05
CA PRO A 438 -17.49 -1.46 3.74
C PRO A 438 -16.10 -2.13 3.71
N CYS A 439 -15.16 -1.66 4.52
CA CYS A 439 -13.84 -2.26 4.71
C CYS A 439 -13.53 -2.39 6.22
N LEU A 440 -12.29 -2.19 6.66
CA LEU A 440 -11.89 -2.31 8.06
C LEU A 440 -11.94 -0.98 8.84
N GLN A 441 -12.13 0.15 8.15
CA GLN A 441 -12.20 1.46 8.77
C GLN A 441 -13.56 1.72 9.44
N VAL A 442 -13.51 2.08 10.72
CA VAL A 442 -14.67 2.57 11.48
C VAL A 442 -14.47 4.06 11.72
N CYS A 443 -15.09 4.90 10.89
CA CYS A 443 -15.04 6.36 11.02
C CYS A 443 -16.11 6.82 12.00
N PHE A 444 -15.74 7.62 12.99
CA PHE A 444 -16.66 8.18 13.96
C PHE A 444 -16.10 9.46 14.59
N TYR A 445 -16.98 10.24 15.20
CA TYR A 445 -16.62 11.38 16.03
C TYR A 445 -16.86 11.08 17.50
N TYR A 446 -15.98 11.60 18.36
CA TYR A 446 -16.33 11.81 19.77
C TYR A 446 -17.35 12.95 19.86
N ALA A 447 -18.53 12.62 20.38
CA ALA A 447 -19.71 13.47 20.39
C ALA A 447 -20.58 13.11 21.61
N PRO A 448 -20.23 13.61 22.81
CA PRO A 448 -21.01 13.40 24.03
C PRO A 448 -22.49 13.74 23.82
N GLY A 449 -23.38 12.85 24.24
CA GLY A 449 -24.82 13.05 24.05
C GLY A 449 -25.28 13.03 22.59
N LYS A 450 -24.49 12.48 21.67
CA LYS A 450 -24.69 12.53 20.21
C LYS A 450 -24.67 13.94 19.62
N GLU A 451 -24.01 14.88 20.30
CA GLU A 451 -23.80 16.23 19.82
C GLU A 451 -22.31 16.48 19.60
N PHE A 452 -21.96 17.17 18.51
CA PHE A 452 -20.58 17.58 18.27
C PHE A 452 -20.12 18.53 19.37
N VAL A 453 -18.83 18.46 19.72
CA VAL A 453 -18.25 19.30 20.78
C VAL A 453 -18.30 20.79 20.45
N TYR A 454 -18.25 21.11 19.14
CA TYR A 454 -18.48 22.46 18.63
C TYR A 454 -19.72 22.50 17.72
N PRO A 455 -20.53 23.58 17.79
CA PRO A 455 -20.37 24.78 18.62
C PRO A 455 -20.50 24.49 20.12
N ARG A 456 -19.76 25.21 20.97
CA ARG A 456 -20.03 25.16 22.42
C ARG A 456 -21.30 25.97 22.70
N GLU A 457 -22.04 25.60 23.75
CA GLU A 457 -23.28 26.27 24.18
C GLU A 457 -23.16 27.80 23.99
N SER A 458 -24.11 28.41 23.27
CA SER A 458 -24.19 29.83 22.86
C SER A 458 -23.38 30.31 21.65
N GLU A 459 -22.58 29.47 20.97
CA GLU A 459 -21.95 29.84 19.71
C GLU A 459 -22.90 29.65 18.50
N VAL A 460 -23.11 30.72 17.72
CA VAL A 460 -23.86 30.64 16.45
C VAL A 460 -22.97 29.98 15.39
N VAL A 461 -23.42 28.87 14.79
CA VAL A 461 -22.72 28.22 13.67
C VAL A 461 -22.97 29.03 12.39
N SER A 462 -22.05 29.94 12.08
CA SER A 462 -22.07 30.67 10.79
C SER A 462 -21.14 30.03 9.74
N ASN A 463 -20.24 29.14 10.14
CA ASN A 463 -19.24 28.52 9.27
C ASN A 463 -18.98 27.04 9.65
N GLU A 464 -19.48 26.13 8.81
CA GLU A 464 -19.32 24.68 8.95
C GLU A 464 -17.87 24.20 8.85
N GLU A 465 -17.05 24.81 8.00
CA GLU A 465 -15.63 24.46 7.86
C GLU A 465 -14.88 24.74 9.17
N GLN A 466 -15.16 25.88 9.80
CA GLN A 466 -14.55 26.22 11.08
C GLN A 466 -15.02 25.30 12.21
N ARG A 467 -16.30 24.92 12.22
CA ARG A 467 -16.85 23.93 13.16
C ARG A 467 -16.16 22.58 13.00
N GLY A 468 -15.95 22.13 11.76
CA GLY A 468 -15.19 20.93 11.43
C GLY A 468 -13.78 20.98 12.00
N LYS A 469 -13.03 22.06 11.72
CA LYS A 469 -11.65 22.25 12.20
C LYS A 469 -11.57 22.19 13.73
N ASN A 470 -12.52 22.82 14.42
CA ASN A 470 -12.55 22.82 15.89
C ASN A 470 -12.82 21.41 16.45
N ASN A 471 -13.77 20.65 15.86
CA ASN A 471 -14.02 19.26 16.26
C ASN A 471 -12.81 18.36 15.95
N SER A 472 -12.15 18.53 14.81
CA SER A 472 -10.92 17.78 14.49
C SER A 472 -9.78 18.07 15.47
N LYS A 473 -9.68 19.28 16.02
CA LYS A 473 -8.71 19.60 17.07
C LYS A 473 -8.96 18.82 18.36
N VAL A 474 -10.24 18.59 18.71
CA VAL A 474 -10.60 17.72 19.83
C VAL A 474 -10.17 16.28 19.55
N THR A 475 -10.44 15.78 18.34
CA THR A 475 -9.98 14.44 17.93
C THR A 475 -8.46 14.31 18.03
N GLU A 476 -7.69 15.27 17.50
CA GLU A 476 -6.22 15.30 17.60
C GLU A 476 -5.73 15.24 19.05
N GLN A 477 -6.37 15.98 19.96
CA GLN A 477 -6.01 15.93 21.38
C GLN A 477 -6.27 14.55 21.99
N ILE A 478 -7.39 13.91 21.62
CA ILE A 478 -7.73 12.56 22.07
C ILE A 478 -6.72 11.55 21.54
N THR A 479 -6.38 11.58 20.24
CA THR A 479 -5.44 10.63 19.64
C THR A 479 -4.06 10.71 20.28
N HIS A 480 -3.57 11.91 20.59
CA HIS A 480 -2.32 12.07 21.36
C HIS A 480 -2.43 11.58 22.80
N ALA A 481 -3.56 11.82 23.48
CA ALA A 481 -3.75 11.47 24.88
C ALA A 481 -3.91 9.96 25.14
N ILE A 482 -4.18 9.15 24.11
CA ILE A 482 -4.30 7.69 24.23
C ILE A 482 -3.00 6.95 23.91
N VAL A 483 -1.99 7.60 23.32
CA VAL A 483 -0.68 6.97 23.05
C VAL A 483 -0.02 6.43 24.32
N PRO A 484 0.07 7.19 25.44
CA PRO A 484 0.63 6.65 26.69
C PRO A 484 -0.24 5.57 27.34
N LYS A 485 -1.48 5.38 26.85
CA LYS A 485 -2.38 4.30 27.28
C LYS A 485 -2.25 3.06 26.39
N GLY A 486 -1.34 3.07 25.43
CA GLY A 486 -1.06 1.97 24.52
C GLY A 486 -1.99 1.90 23.33
N PHE A 487 -2.55 3.02 22.87
CA PHE A 487 -3.32 3.08 21.62
C PHE A 487 -2.81 4.18 20.71
N MET A 488 -2.65 3.87 19.43
CA MET A 488 -2.43 4.85 18.37
C MET A 488 -3.53 4.66 17.33
N VAL A 489 -4.30 5.71 17.08
CA VAL A 489 -5.38 5.76 16.08
C VAL A 489 -5.21 7.06 15.30
N ASP A 490 -5.47 7.00 14.00
CA ASP A 490 -5.36 8.19 13.16
C ASP A 490 -6.60 9.08 13.24
N PHE A 491 -6.46 10.31 12.74
CA PHE A 491 -7.59 11.18 12.46
C PHE A 491 -7.39 11.90 11.13
N ALA A 492 -8.49 12.13 10.41
CA ALA A 492 -8.49 12.97 9.22
C ALA A 492 -9.05 14.35 9.58
N PRO A 493 -8.30 15.45 9.33
CA PRO A 493 -8.88 16.78 9.38
C PRO A 493 -9.94 16.96 8.27
N PRO A 494 -10.84 17.96 8.38
CA PRO A 494 -11.97 18.15 7.47
C PRO A 494 -11.56 18.51 6.05
#